data_AF-A0A5N9CK44-F1
#
_entry.id   AF-A0A5N9CK44-F1
#
_cell.length_a   1.000
_cell.length_b   1.000
_cell.length_c   1.000
_cell.angle_alpha   90.00
_cell.angle_beta   90.00
_cell.angle_gamma   90.00
#
_symmetry.space_group_name_H-M   'P 1'
#
loop_
_entity.id
_entity.type
_entity.pdbx_description
1 polymer ?
#
loop_
_entity_poly.entity_id
_entity_poly.type
_entity_poly.pdbx_seq_one_letter_code
_entity_poly.pdbx_strand_id
1 'polypeptide(L)'
;KLIISTNLDKSEYKSLVIDRNYFNKLEKIIQSYLIDKIFNMVTTSSTNHLNYQLIQNAIHLINNQSSRKLNLPQNIILEVDYKSISFYENNKDAICPDINPLEIRLDGSITKFDNWELRTEKIENIDSGKKLEQIINIAKEKNYEGYFDYDNIGCNLFIRYRNIGDKFEPIGLSGHQSLKKFMSNRHIPISQRDTIPIITNGSKILWVIPYQTSQFARITNETTTILKISVVNE
;
A
#
# COMPACT_ATOMS: atom_id res chain seq x y z
N LYS A 1 -15.69 -5.45 -2.10
CA LYS A 1 -15.00 -5.97 -3.30
C LYS A 1 -14.04 -7.06 -2.83
N LEU A 2 -14.10 -8.26 -3.39
CA LEU A 2 -13.15 -9.34 -3.09
C LEU A 2 -11.95 -9.18 -4.03
N ILE A 3 -10.74 -9.12 -3.48
CA ILE A 3 -9.50 -9.04 -4.26
C ILE A 3 -8.72 -10.32 -3.99
N ILE A 4 -8.44 -11.05 -5.06
CA ILE A 4 -7.63 -12.25 -5.03
C ILE A 4 -6.27 -11.87 -5.60
N SER A 5 -5.21 -11.94 -4.80
CA SER A 5 -3.84 -11.74 -5.26
C SER A 5 -3.08 -13.06 -5.19
N THR A 6 -2.57 -13.50 -6.33
CA THR A 6 -1.65 -14.62 -6.44
C THR A 6 -0.30 -14.06 -6.86
N ASN A 7 0.76 -14.39 -6.13
CA ASN A 7 2.10 -13.99 -6.52
C ASN A 7 2.46 -14.69 -7.84
N LEU A 8 2.50 -13.95 -8.95
CA LEU A 8 2.68 -14.51 -10.30
C LEU A 8 4.07 -15.14 -10.51
N ASP A 9 5.06 -14.74 -9.70
CA ASP A 9 6.45 -15.22 -9.81
C ASP A 9 6.75 -16.47 -8.96
N LYS A 10 5.85 -16.85 -8.06
CA LYS A 10 5.98 -18.06 -7.22
C LYS A 10 4.61 -18.70 -7.04
N SER A 11 4.42 -19.85 -7.66
CA SER A 11 3.21 -20.68 -7.70
C SER A 11 2.66 -21.17 -6.34
N GLU A 12 2.99 -20.54 -5.21
CA GLU A 12 2.71 -21.12 -3.88
C GLU A 12 2.06 -20.18 -2.87
N TYR A 13 2.10 -18.85 -3.04
CA TYR A 13 1.52 -17.95 -2.04
C TYR A 13 0.22 -17.31 -2.53
N LYS A 14 -0.89 -17.82 -1.99
CA LYS A 14 -2.23 -17.24 -2.16
C LYS A 14 -2.50 -16.31 -0.99
N SER A 15 -2.95 -15.11 -1.28
CA SER A 15 -3.44 -14.19 -0.26
C SER A 15 -4.74 -13.56 -0.73
N LEU A 16 -5.70 -13.46 0.18
CA LEU A 16 -7.05 -13.01 -0.12
C LEU A 16 -7.41 -11.82 0.77
N VAL A 17 -7.92 -10.76 0.15
CA VAL A 17 -8.34 -9.54 0.85
C VAL A 17 -9.78 -9.19 0.54
N ILE A 18 -10.50 -8.79 1.58
CA ILE A 18 -11.89 -8.39 1.55
C ILE A 18 -12.03 -7.01 2.16
N ASP A 19 -12.84 -6.16 1.54
CA ASP A 19 -13.33 -4.93 2.17
C ASP A 19 -14.19 -5.25 3.42
N ARG A 20 -13.79 -4.70 4.57
CA ARG A 20 -14.41 -4.95 5.87
C ARG A 20 -15.82 -4.38 5.96
N ASN A 21 -16.05 -3.20 5.38
CA ASN A 21 -17.38 -2.57 5.39
C ASN A 21 -18.39 -3.39 4.60
N TYR A 22 -17.96 -3.94 3.47
CA TYR A 22 -18.74 -4.87 2.67
C TYR A 22 -19.02 -6.16 3.46
N PHE A 23 -18.01 -6.76 4.07
CA PHE A 23 -18.18 -7.97 4.90
C PHE A 23 -19.16 -7.76 6.05
N ASN A 24 -19.05 -6.64 6.77
CA ASN A 24 -19.92 -6.31 7.91
C ASN A 24 -21.38 -6.05 7.51
N LYS A 25 -21.66 -5.73 6.24
CA LYS A 25 -23.04 -5.58 5.73
C LYS A 25 -23.70 -6.92 5.38
N LEU A 26 -22.94 -8.01 5.31
CA LEU A 26 -23.47 -9.35 4.99
C LEU A 26 -24.15 -9.96 6.21
N GLU A 27 -25.13 -10.84 5.95
CA GLU A 27 -25.74 -11.64 7.01
C GLU A 27 -24.70 -12.55 7.68
N LYS A 28 -24.87 -12.81 8.98
CA LYS A 28 -23.91 -13.62 9.79
C LYS A 28 -23.61 -14.99 9.18
N ILE A 29 -24.59 -15.60 8.52
CA ILE A 29 -24.43 -16.89 7.87
C ILE A 29 -23.50 -16.79 6.64
N ILE A 30 -23.62 -15.71 5.87
CA ILE A 30 -22.76 -15.42 4.71
C ILE A 30 -21.35 -15.05 5.19
N GLN A 31 -21.22 -14.28 6.27
CA GLN A 31 -19.93 -13.97 6.91
C GLN A 31 -19.19 -15.25 7.31
N SER A 32 -19.90 -16.17 7.99
CA SER A 32 -19.35 -17.46 8.44
C SER A 32 -18.90 -18.31 7.24
N TYR A 33 -19.75 -18.42 6.21
CA TYR A 33 -19.44 -19.12 4.98
C TYR A 33 -18.23 -18.51 4.24
N LEU A 34 -18.15 -17.19 4.16
CA LEU A 34 -17.04 -16.51 3.48
C LEU A 34 -15.71 -16.71 4.19
N ILE A 35 -15.66 -16.59 5.51
CA ILE A 35 -14.43 -16.85 6.28
C ILE A 35 -13.91 -18.25 6.00
N ASP A 36 -14.79 -19.25 6.08
CA ASP A 36 -14.42 -20.65 5.87
C ASP A 36 -14.03 -20.95 4.41
N LYS A 37 -14.76 -20.36 3.45
CA LYS A 37 -14.44 -20.50 2.02
C LYS A 37 -13.11 -19.85 1.67
N ILE A 38 -12.83 -18.67 2.20
CA ILE A 38 -11.60 -17.92 1.94
C ILE A 38 -10.40 -18.62 2.57
N PHE A 39 -10.57 -19.13 3.80
CA PHE A 39 -9.57 -20.00 4.41
C PHE A 39 -9.22 -21.18 3.50
N ASN A 40 -10.22 -21.92 3.02
CA ASN A 40 -10.02 -23.06 2.10
C ASN A 40 -9.33 -22.65 0.79
N MET A 41 -9.63 -21.46 0.25
CA MET A 41 -9.02 -20.97 -0.98
C MET A 41 -7.54 -20.59 -0.81
N VAL A 42 -7.15 -20.13 0.38
CA VAL A 42 -5.76 -19.78 0.72
C VAL A 42 -4.93 -21.02 1.06
N THR A 43 -5.55 -22.05 1.65
CA THR A 43 -4.86 -23.28 2.03
C THR A 43 -4.57 -24.19 0.82
N THR A 44 -3.42 -24.87 0.84
CA THR A 44 -3.00 -25.84 -0.19
C THR A 44 -3.67 -27.20 -0.05
N SER A 45 -4.22 -27.53 1.12
CA SER A 45 -4.93 -28.79 1.38
C SER A 45 -6.43 -28.64 1.14
N SER A 46 -6.99 -29.48 0.27
CA SER A 46 -8.30 -29.28 -0.37
C SER A 46 -9.56 -29.58 0.47
N THR A 47 -9.47 -29.82 1.79
CA THR A 47 -10.64 -30.21 2.61
C THR A 47 -10.53 -29.85 4.08
N ASN A 48 -10.14 -28.62 4.44
CA ASN A 48 -10.05 -28.23 5.86
C ASN A 48 -11.02 -27.09 6.16
N HIS A 49 -12.11 -27.42 6.84
CA HIS A 49 -13.05 -26.44 7.36
C HIS A 49 -12.56 -25.91 8.71
N LEU A 50 -12.73 -24.61 8.93
CA LEU A 50 -12.59 -24.01 10.24
C LEU A 50 -13.71 -24.53 11.14
N ASN A 51 -13.37 -24.90 12.37
CA ASN A 51 -14.40 -25.22 13.35
C ASN A 51 -15.20 -23.95 13.70
N TYR A 52 -16.41 -24.16 14.24
CA TYR A 52 -17.32 -23.07 14.59
C TYR A 52 -16.68 -22.02 15.50
N GLN A 53 -15.89 -22.44 16.49
CA GLN A 53 -15.26 -21.54 17.44
C GLN A 53 -14.23 -20.61 16.79
N LEU A 54 -13.44 -21.12 15.83
CA LEU A 54 -12.49 -20.32 15.05
C LEU A 54 -13.21 -19.32 14.14
N ILE A 55 -14.32 -19.72 13.52
CA ILE A 55 -15.16 -18.81 12.73
C ILE A 55 -15.73 -17.69 13.61
N GLN A 56 -16.26 -18.02 14.79
CA GLN A 56 -16.76 -17.00 15.71
C GLN A 56 -15.65 -16.06 16.20
N ASN A 57 -14.46 -16.59 16.50
CA ASN A 57 -13.30 -15.77 16.87
C ASN A 57 -12.88 -14.82 15.74
N ALA A 58 -12.89 -15.30 14.49
CA ALA A 58 -12.61 -14.49 13.31
C ALA A 58 -13.65 -13.37 13.13
N ILE A 59 -14.95 -13.69 13.20
CA ILE A 59 -16.04 -12.69 13.12
C ILE A 59 -15.93 -11.67 14.25
N HIS A 60 -15.66 -12.13 15.48
CA HIS A 60 -15.47 -11.25 16.62
C HIS A 60 -14.29 -10.30 16.40
N LEU A 61 -13.17 -10.81 15.88
CA LEU A 61 -12.01 -10.00 15.52
C LEU A 61 -12.38 -8.93 14.48
N ILE A 62 -13.06 -9.33 13.42
CA ILE A 62 -13.50 -8.47 12.31
C ILE A 62 -14.44 -7.37 12.78
N ASN A 63 -15.28 -7.64 13.79
CA ASN A 63 -16.23 -6.66 14.32
C ASN A 63 -15.59 -5.68 15.33
N ASN A 64 -14.43 -6.00 15.90
CA ASN A 64 -13.78 -5.16 16.91
C ASN A 64 -13.03 -3.98 16.29
N GLN A 65 -13.08 -2.79 16.92
CA GLN A 65 -12.52 -1.52 16.40
C GLN A 65 -10.99 -1.37 16.54
N SER A 66 -10.23 -2.47 16.60
CA SER A 66 -8.77 -2.41 16.74
C SER A 66 -8.10 -3.37 15.78
N SER A 67 -7.04 -2.92 15.10
CA SER A 67 -6.22 -3.75 14.22
C SER A 67 -5.59 -4.90 14.98
N ARG A 68 -5.87 -6.13 14.56
CA ARG A 68 -5.47 -7.35 15.28
C ARG A 68 -5.28 -8.52 14.32
N LYS A 69 -4.49 -9.50 14.78
CA LYS A 69 -4.24 -10.75 14.07
C LYS A 69 -4.86 -11.92 14.82
N LEU A 70 -5.30 -12.92 14.09
CA LEU A 70 -5.70 -14.23 14.58
C LEU A 70 -4.96 -15.30 13.79
N ASN A 71 -4.26 -16.17 14.50
CA ASN A 71 -3.65 -17.35 13.89
C ASN A 71 -4.74 -18.40 13.66
N LEU A 72 -4.88 -18.82 12.41
CA LEU A 72 -5.73 -19.91 11.98
C LEU A 72 -4.88 -21.18 11.75
N PRO A 73 -5.50 -22.35 11.60
CA PRO A 73 -4.78 -23.59 11.29
C PRO A 73 -3.98 -23.49 9.98
N GLN A 74 -3.09 -24.45 9.74
CA GLN A 74 -2.26 -24.51 8.52
C GLN A 74 -1.43 -23.25 8.28
N ASN A 75 -0.93 -22.66 9.36
CA ASN A 75 -0.08 -21.47 9.31
C ASN A 75 -0.74 -20.27 8.64
N ILE A 76 -2.08 -20.19 8.58
CA ILE A 76 -2.78 -19.03 8.01
C ILE A 76 -2.96 -17.95 9.08
N ILE A 77 -2.77 -16.69 8.70
CA ILE A 77 -3.11 -15.53 9.52
C ILE A 77 -4.33 -14.85 8.93
N LEU A 78 -5.31 -14.61 9.80
CA LEU A 78 -6.33 -13.59 9.60
C LEU A 78 -5.82 -12.29 10.21
N GLU A 79 -5.74 -11.25 9.39
CA GLU A 79 -5.41 -9.90 9.83
C GLU A 79 -6.57 -8.97 9.53
N VAL A 80 -7.00 -8.22 10.54
CA VAL A 80 -8.07 -7.23 10.43
C VAL A 80 -7.44 -5.87 10.59
N ASP A 81 -7.60 -5.04 9.58
CA ASP A 81 -7.26 -3.62 9.61
C ASP A 81 -8.55 -2.77 9.69
N TYR A 82 -8.41 -1.44 9.74
CA TYR A 82 -9.54 -0.53 9.84
C TYR A 82 -10.57 -0.74 8.71
N LYS A 83 -10.10 -0.97 7.46
CA LYS A 83 -10.97 -1.14 6.27
C LYS A 83 -10.92 -2.53 5.63
N SER A 84 -10.04 -3.44 6.06
CA SER A 84 -9.81 -4.70 5.35
C SER A 84 -9.73 -5.92 6.26
N ILE A 85 -9.94 -7.07 5.63
CA ILE A 85 -9.80 -8.40 6.20
C ILE A 85 -8.88 -9.18 5.26
N SER A 86 -7.74 -9.63 5.76
CA SER A 86 -6.69 -10.28 4.97
C SER A 86 -6.44 -11.69 5.49
N PHE A 87 -6.36 -12.66 4.56
CA PHE A 87 -5.95 -14.03 4.83
C PHE A 87 -4.68 -14.33 4.05
N TYR A 88 -3.63 -14.76 4.74
CA TYR A 88 -2.34 -15.12 4.13
C TYR A 88 -1.63 -16.19 4.93
N GLU A 89 -0.75 -16.95 4.29
CA GLU A 89 0.13 -17.88 4.98
C GLU A 89 1.23 -17.12 5.74
N ASN A 90 1.47 -17.45 7.00
CA ASN A 90 2.47 -16.88 7.88
C ASN A 90 3.89 -17.35 7.50
N ASN A 91 4.36 -16.85 6.37
CA ASN A 91 5.75 -16.94 5.94
C ASN A 91 6.38 -15.55 6.04
N LYS A 92 7.67 -15.47 6.41
CA LYS A 92 8.39 -14.18 6.55
C LYS A 92 8.40 -13.34 5.26
N ASP A 93 8.10 -13.98 4.13
CA ASP A 93 8.02 -13.40 2.78
C ASP A 93 6.57 -13.20 2.28
N ALA A 94 5.55 -13.47 3.10
CA ALA A 94 4.16 -13.32 2.70
C ALA A 94 3.80 -11.84 2.55
N ILE A 95 3.61 -11.43 1.30
CA ILE A 95 3.17 -10.10 0.91
C ILE A 95 1.67 -9.98 1.28
N CYS A 96 1.36 -9.11 2.22
CA CYS A 96 -0.03 -8.74 2.53
C CYS A 96 -0.62 -8.01 1.32
N PRO A 97 -1.81 -8.42 0.81
CA PRO A 97 -2.34 -7.80 -0.39
C PRO A 97 -2.82 -6.39 -0.14
N ASP A 98 -2.69 -5.66 -1.21
CA ASP A 98 -2.88 -4.24 -1.32
C ASP A 98 -4.34 -3.85 -1.08
N ILE A 99 -4.62 -3.08 -0.02
CA ILE A 99 -5.98 -2.63 0.29
C ILE A 99 -6.35 -1.53 -0.70
N ASN A 100 -6.86 -1.91 -1.87
CA ASN A 100 -7.27 -1.03 -2.98
C ASN A 100 -6.22 0.04 -3.36
N PRO A 101 -5.12 -0.34 -4.03
CA PRO A 101 -4.28 0.62 -4.71
C PRO A 101 -5.16 1.34 -5.75
N LEU A 102 -5.31 2.65 -5.58
CA LEU A 102 -6.00 3.48 -6.54
C LEU A 102 -4.98 3.96 -7.57
N GLU A 103 -5.24 3.68 -8.84
CA GLU A 103 -4.41 4.19 -9.94
C GLU A 103 -4.46 5.73 -9.95
N ILE A 104 -3.28 6.34 -9.97
CA ILE A 104 -3.12 7.79 -10.06
C ILE A 104 -3.23 8.18 -11.52
N ARG A 105 -4.15 9.08 -11.81
CA ARG A 105 -4.31 9.63 -13.15
C ARG A 105 -3.18 10.59 -13.45
N LEU A 106 -2.53 10.39 -14.60
CA LEU A 106 -1.40 11.20 -15.07
C LEU A 106 -1.80 12.28 -16.09
N ASP A 107 -3.10 12.46 -16.32
CA ASP A 107 -3.69 13.43 -17.25
C ASP A 107 -3.93 14.81 -16.61
N GLY A 108 -3.55 14.97 -15.34
CA GLY A 108 -3.75 16.19 -14.57
C GLY A 108 -5.14 16.34 -13.94
N SER A 109 -6.03 15.36 -14.12
CA SER A 109 -7.27 15.29 -13.38
C SER A 109 -7.04 14.93 -11.91
N ILE A 110 -7.99 15.30 -11.05
CA ILE A 110 -7.88 15.03 -9.61
C ILE A 110 -8.11 13.52 -9.36
N THR A 111 -7.13 12.90 -8.70
CA THR A 111 -7.28 11.54 -8.15
C THR A 111 -7.70 11.65 -6.68
N LYS A 112 -8.86 11.10 -6.34
CA LYS A 112 -9.40 11.12 -4.96
C LYS A 112 -9.15 9.80 -4.26
N PHE A 113 -8.38 9.81 -3.19
CA PHE A 113 -8.06 8.67 -2.35
C PHE A 113 -8.42 8.96 -0.89
N ASP A 114 -9.58 8.48 -0.44
CA ASP A 114 -10.15 8.83 0.86
C ASP A 114 -10.23 10.35 1.06
N ASN A 115 -9.46 10.89 2.02
CA ASN A 115 -9.38 12.31 2.33
C ASN A 115 -8.22 13.01 1.59
N TRP A 116 -7.63 12.37 0.59
CA TRP A 116 -6.52 12.93 -0.18
C TRP A 116 -6.97 13.21 -1.62
N GLU A 117 -6.72 14.43 -2.06
CA GLU A 117 -6.89 14.83 -3.45
C GLU A 117 -5.51 15.09 -4.05
N LEU A 118 -5.14 14.29 -5.05
CA LEU A 118 -3.87 14.41 -5.76
C LEU A 118 -4.09 15.02 -7.14
N ARG A 119 -3.16 15.87 -7.56
CA ARG A 119 -3.04 16.37 -8.92
C ARG A 119 -1.65 16.06 -9.46
N THR A 120 -1.57 15.65 -10.71
CA THR A 120 -0.32 15.44 -11.41
C THR A 120 -0.07 16.52 -12.45
N GLU A 121 1.20 16.87 -12.67
CA GLU A 121 1.61 17.79 -13.73
C GLU A 121 2.91 17.26 -14.34
N LYS A 122 2.98 17.19 -15.67
CA LYS A 122 4.21 16.85 -16.39
C LYS A 122 4.95 18.12 -16.77
N ILE A 123 6.22 18.19 -16.42
CA ILE A 123 7.11 19.28 -16.78
C ILE A 123 8.14 18.70 -17.76
N GLU A 124 7.93 18.98 -19.05
CA GLU A 124 8.75 18.45 -20.14
C GLU A 124 9.85 19.43 -20.56
N ASN A 125 10.79 18.94 -21.37
CA ASN A 125 11.88 19.72 -21.97
C ASN A 125 12.73 20.44 -20.92
N ILE A 126 13.07 19.73 -19.85
CA ILE A 126 13.96 20.27 -18.84
C ILE A 126 15.39 20.11 -19.34
N ASP A 127 16.02 21.25 -19.63
CA ASP A 127 17.45 21.34 -19.87
C ASP A 127 18.20 21.14 -18.55
N SER A 128 19.21 20.26 -18.60
CA SER A 128 20.27 20.05 -17.60
C SER A 128 21.00 21.37 -17.27
N GLY A 129 20.39 22.18 -16.41
CA GLY A 129 20.92 23.48 -16.00
C GLY A 129 20.13 24.12 -14.84
N LYS A 130 20.09 25.46 -14.79
CA LYS A 130 19.49 26.25 -13.69
C LYS A 130 18.04 25.86 -13.35
N LYS A 131 17.24 25.45 -14.34
CA LYS A 131 15.83 25.08 -14.17
C LYS A 131 15.67 23.79 -13.35
N LEU A 132 16.52 22.79 -13.60
CA LEU A 132 16.55 21.54 -12.84
C LEU A 132 16.93 21.79 -11.37
N GLU A 133 17.98 22.60 -11.14
CA GLU A 133 18.41 22.96 -9.78
C GLU A 133 17.32 23.70 -8.99
N GLN A 134 16.59 24.60 -9.63
CA GLN A 134 15.45 25.29 -9.02
C GLN A 134 14.36 24.29 -8.59
N ILE A 135 13.99 23.33 -9.44
CA ILE A 135 12.98 22.32 -9.12
C ILE A 135 13.45 21.44 -7.96
N ILE A 136 14.71 21.01 -7.97
CA ILE A 136 15.30 20.21 -6.88
C ILE A 136 15.26 20.98 -5.55
N ASN A 137 15.48 22.29 -5.57
CA ASN A 137 15.40 23.12 -4.36
C ASN A 137 13.96 23.26 -3.88
N ILE A 138 13.00 23.51 -4.77
CA ILE A 138 11.57 23.57 -4.43
C ILE A 138 11.12 22.23 -3.82
N ALA A 139 11.54 21.11 -4.40
CA ALA A 139 11.21 19.76 -3.92
C ALA A 139 11.71 19.48 -2.49
N LYS A 140 12.72 20.20 -2.00
CA LYS A 140 13.21 20.06 -0.61
C LYS A 140 12.37 20.84 0.40
N GLU A 141 11.68 21.88 -0.04
CA GLU A 141 10.93 22.80 0.83
C GLU A 141 9.43 22.44 0.91
N LYS A 142 8.90 21.75 -0.10
CA LYS A 142 7.47 21.43 -0.23
C LYS A 142 7.16 20.01 0.24
N ASN A 143 6.63 19.87 1.44
CA ASN A 143 6.31 18.57 2.03
C ASN A 143 5.11 17.85 1.35
N TYR A 144 4.25 18.60 0.66
CA TYR A 144 3.05 18.08 -0.04
C TYR A 144 3.18 18.12 -1.57
N GLU A 145 4.39 18.35 -2.08
CA GLU A 145 4.69 18.25 -3.51
C GLU A 145 5.87 17.31 -3.71
N GLY A 146 5.65 16.24 -4.48
CA GLY A 146 6.69 15.31 -4.90
C GLY A 146 7.08 15.56 -6.35
N TYR A 147 8.39 15.55 -6.62
CA TYR A 147 8.93 15.71 -7.97
C TYR A 147 9.74 14.47 -8.31
N PHE A 148 9.41 13.84 -9.43
CA PHE A 148 9.90 12.52 -9.81
C PHE A 148 10.41 12.50 -11.24
N ASP A 149 11.44 11.72 -11.49
CA ASP A 149 11.92 11.43 -12.84
C ASP A 149 10.86 10.58 -13.57
N TYR A 150 10.11 11.21 -14.49
CA TYR A 150 9.04 10.54 -15.22
C TYR A 150 9.58 9.49 -16.19
N ASP A 151 10.76 9.75 -16.77
CA ASP A 151 11.39 8.90 -17.76
C ASP A 151 11.80 7.54 -17.16
N ASN A 152 12.14 7.52 -15.86
CA ASN A 152 12.54 6.32 -15.12
C ASN A 152 11.37 5.57 -14.44
N ILE A 153 10.37 6.29 -13.91
CA ILE A 153 9.30 5.64 -13.11
C ILE A 153 8.19 4.99 -13.94
N GLY A 154 8.05 5.31 -15.24
CA GLY A 154 6.97 4.76 -16.08
C GLY A 154 5.56 5.28 -15.75
N CYS A 155 4.53 4.58 -16.24
CA CYS A 155 3.16 5.11 -16.32
C CYS A 155 2.17 4.58 -15.27
N ASN A 156 2.51 3.52 -14.52
CA ASN A 156 1.57 2.82 -13.65
C ASN A 156 1.82 3.20 -12.19
N LEU A 157 1.27 4.34 -11.77
CA LEU A 157 1.38 4.83 -10.41
C LEU A 157 0.11 4.53 -9.62
N PHE A 158 0.29 4.15 -8.35
CA PHE A 158 -0.80 3.82 -7.44
C PHE A 158 -0.61 4.53 -6.11
N ILE A 159 -1.70 5.05 -5.55
CA ILE A 159 -1.76 5.51 -4.16
C ILE A 159 -2.44 4.45 -3.29
N ARG A 160 -1.87 4.21 -2.10
CA ARG A 160 -2.38 3.26 -1.10
C ARG A 160 -1.89 3.62 0.29
N TYR A 161 -2.33 2.88 1.30
CA TYR A 161 -1.68 2.87 2.62
C TYR A 161 -0.55 1.84 2.69
N ARG A 162 0.21 1.89 3.79
CA ARG A 162 1.33 0.97 4.02
C ARG A 162 0.86 -0.47 4.16
N ASN A 163 1.66 -1.40 3.64
CA ASN A 163 1.52 -2.83 3.87
C ASN A 163 2.64 -3.32 4.80
N ILE A 164 2.38 -4.42 5.50
CA ILE A 164 3.42 -5.11 6.25
C ILE A 164 4.46 -5.66 5.27
N GLY A 165 5.73 -5.45 5.58
CA GLY A 165 6.85 -5.89 4.74
C GLY A 165 7.30 -4.86 3.70
N ASP A 166 6.60 -3.72 3.57
CA ASP A 166 6.97 -2.64 2.65
C ASP A 166 8.45 -2.24 2.84
N LYS A 167 9.18 -2.19 1.72
CA LYS A 167 10.57 -1.75 1.65
C LYS A 167 10.62 -0.37 1.00
N PHE A 168 11.45 0.50 1.57
CA PHE A 168 11.57 1.89 1.16
C PHE A 168 13.04 2.30 1.08
N GLU A 169 13.37 3.06 0.03
CA GLU A 169 14.70 3.59 -0.22
C GLU A 169 14.62 5.13 -0.24
N PRO A 170 14.62 5.79 0.92
CA PRO A 170 14.49 7.25 0.98
C PRO A 170 15.68 7.96 0.33
N ILE A 171 15.41 9.03 -0.41
CA ILE A 171 16.46 9.93 -0.93
C ILE A 171 17.37 10.38 0.22
N GLY A 172 18.68 10.36 -0.03
CA GLY A 172 19.70 10.85 0.90
C GLY A 172 20.14 9.84 1.96
N LEU A 173 19.55 8.66 2.01
CA LEU A 173 20.01 7.54 2.83
C LEU A 173 20.47 6.39 1.94
N SER A 174 21.55 5.71 2.34
CA SER A 174 22.08 4.57 1.59
C SER A 174 21.28 3.30 1.86
N GLY A 175 20.79 2.68 0.80
CA GLY A 175 20.22 1.33 0.81
C GLY A 175 18.73 1.25 1.17
N HIS A 176 18.20 0.03 1.09
CA HIS A 176 16.81 -0.26 1.42
C HIS A 176 16.62 -0.43 2.93
N GLN A 177 15.51 0.09 3.45
CA GLN A 177 15.03 -0.21 4.81
C GLN A 177 13.56 -0.57 4.80
N SER A 178 13.06 -1.19 5.87
CA SER A 178 11.61 -1.38 6.00
C SER A 178 10.91 -0.04 6.22
N LEU A 179 9.72 0.14 5.65
CA LEU A 179 8.90 1.33 5.85
C LEU A 179 8.55 1.53 7.33
N LYS A 180 8.35 0.42 8.06
CA LYS A 180 8.18 0.44 9.53
C LYS A 180 9.38 1.08 10.24
N LYS A 181 10.62 0.73 9.86
CA LYS A 181 11.83 1.30 10.44
C LYS A 181 11.94 2.79 10.09
N PHE A 182 11.72 3.16 8.84
CA PHE A 182 11.67 4.55 8.40
C PHE A 182 10.70 5.40 9.24
N MET A 183 9.43 4.96 9.34
CA MET A 183 8.40 5.69 10.10
C MET A 183 8.72 5.78 11.61
N SER A 184 9.39 4.77 12.16
CA SER A 184 9.83 4.79 13.56
C SER A 184 10.96 5.80 13.77
N ASN A 185 11.94 5.83 12.88
CA ASN A 185 13.06 6.78 12.95
C ASN A 185 12.60 8.23 12.75
N ARG A 186 11.55 8.45 11.95
CA ARG A 186 10.90 9.77 11.80
C ARG A 186 9.95 10.11 12.95
N HIS A 187 9.91 9.29 14.02
CA HIS A 187 9.06 9.48 15.19
C HIS A 187 7.56 9.64 14.86
N ILE A 188 7.10 9.02 13.77
CA ILE A 188 5.69 9.07 13.37
C ILE A 188 4.87 8.28 14.40
N PRO A 189 3.82 8.87 15.01
CA PRO A 189 2.95 8.17 15.96
C PRO A 189 2.33 6.91 15.35
N ILE A 190 2.29 5.81 16.10
CA ILE A 190 1.75 4.52 15.62
C ILE A 190 0.32 4.69 15.06
N SER A 191 -0.51 5.49 15.74
CA SER A 191 -1.89 5.80 15.35
C SER A 191 -2.03 6.49 13.99
N GLN A 192 -0.97 7.14 13.49
CA GLN A 192 -0.98 7.85 12.20
C GLN A 192 -0.35 7.04 11.08
N ARG A 193 0.44 6.00 11.39
CA ARG A 193 1.21 5.25 10.39
C ARG A 193 0.33 4.55 9.36
N ASP A 194 -0.83 4.07 9.79
CA ASP A 194 -1.77 3.34 8.94
C ASP A 194 -2.64 4.28 8.09
N THR A 195 -2.62 5.58 8.35
CA THR A 195 -3.39 6.59 7.61
C THR A 195 -2.51 7.47 6.71
N ILE A 196 -1.20 7.19 6.66
CA ILE A 196 -0.26 7.88 5.79
C ILE A 196 -0.30 7.27 4.40
N PRO A 197 -0.71 8.03 3.36
CA PRO A 197 -0.71 7.51 2.01
C PRO A 197 0.71 7.43 1.48
N ILE A 198 0.92 6.42 0.65
CA ILE A 198 2.15 6.19 -0.07
C ILE A 198 1.85 6.02 -1.56
N ILE A 199 2.71 6.60 -2.39
CA ILE A 199 2.68 6.43 -3.84
C ILE A 199 3.66 5.35 -4.24
N THR A 200 3.24 4.47 -5.13
CA THR A 200 3.96 3.27 -5.53
C THR A 200 3.89 3.03 -7.03
N ASN A 201 4.89 2.34 -7.57
CA ASN A 201 4.84 1.67 -8.86
C ASN A 201 5.11 0.18 -8.57
N GLY A 202 4.06 -0.63 -8.65
CA GLY A 202 4.11 -2.01 -8.18
C GLY A 202 4.56 -2.09 -6.72
N SER A 203 5.62 -2.86 -6.47
CA SER A 203 6.18 -3.02 -5.11
C SER A 203 7.13 -1.90 -4.68
N LYS A 204 7.49 -0.98 -5.59
CA LYS A 204 8.44 0.10 -5.30
C LYS A 204 7.69 1.31 -4.77
N ILE A 205 8.09 1.78 -3.59
CA ILE A 205 7.56 3.02 -3.02
C ILE A 205 8.30 4.21 -3.63
N LEU A 206 7.55 5.17 -4.17
CA LEU A 206 8.05 6.43 -4.72
C LEU A 206 8.01 7.54 -3.68
N TRP A 207 6.97 7.60 -2.86
CA TRP A 207 6.76 8.70 -1.92
C TRP A 207 5.93 8.26 -0.72
N VAL A 208 6.40 8.60 0.48
CA VAL A 208 5.62 8.54 1.72
C VAL A 208 5.19 9.95 2.04
N ILE A 209 3.91 10.28 1.87
CA ILE A 209 3.41 11.66 2.00
C ILE A 209 3.17 11.99 3.48
N PRO A 210 3.52 13.19 3.99
CA PRO A 210 4.28 14.27 3.36
C PRO A 210 5.79 14.21 3.71
N TYR A 211 6.32 13.00 3.95
CA TYR A 211 7.60 12.81 4.64
C TYR A 211 8.82 12.74 3.73
N GLN A 212 8.87 11.80 2.77
CA GLN A 212 10.10 11.55 2.02
C GLN A 212 9.83 10.81 0.71
N THR A 213 10.47 11.28 -0.35
CA THR A 213 10.52 10.63 -1.67
C THR A 213 11.64 9.59 -1.76
N SER A 214 11.51 8.70 -2.73
CA SER A 214 12.37 7.54 -2.93
C SER A 214 13.53 7.83 -3.88
N GLN A 215 14.69 7.25 -3.61
CA GLN A 215 15.85 7.25 -4.49
C GLN A 215 15.54 6.63 -5.86
N PHE A 216 14.63 5.65 -5.90
CA PHE A 216 14.15 5.01 -7.13
C PHE A 216 13.57 6.02 -8.15
N ALA A 217 12.94 7.09 -7.68
CA ALA A 217 12.23 8.06 -8.50
C ALA A 217 12.95 9.42 -8.55
N ARG A 218 14.23 9.46 -8.15
CA ARG A 218 15.01 10.69 -8.01
C ARG A 218 15.30 11.33 -9.37
N ILE A 219 15.11 12.63 -9.45
CA ILE A 219 15.55 13.47 -10.57
C ILE A 219 17.08 13.44 -10.67
N THR A 220 17.58 13.21 -11.88
CA THR A 220 18.99 13.21 -12.24
C THR A 220 19.28 14.30 -13.27
N ASN A 221 20.55 14.49 -13.61
CA ASN A 221 20.93 15.42 -14.69
C ASN A 221 20.47 14.93 -16.07
N GLU A 222 20.08 13.66 -16.18
CA GLU A 222 19.60 13.04 -17.42
C GLU A 222 18.07 13.11 -17.54
N THR A 223 17.36 13.53 -16.49
CA THR A 223 15.89 13.64 -16.48
C THR A 223 15.43 14.72 -17.45
N THR A 224 14.66 14.33 -18.47
CA THR A 224 14.09 15.24 -19.46
C THR A 224 12.65 15.62 -19.15
N THR A 225 11.93 14.70 -18.50
CA THR A 225 10.54 14.88 -18.07
C THR A 225 10.41 14.67 -16.57
N ILE A 226 9.86 15.66 -15.86
CA ILE A 226 9.54 15.55 -14.43
C ILE A 226 8.04 15.36 -14.26
N LEU A 227 7.65 14.39 -13.44
CA LEU A 227 6.30 14.27 -12.92
C LEU A 227 6.23 14.96 -11.57
N LYS A 228 5.44 16.02 -11.48
CA LYS A 228 5.04 16.66 -10.23
C LYS A 228 3.74 16.02 -9.75
N ILE A 229 3.68 15.67 -8.47
CA ILE A 229 2.45 15.23 -7.79
C ILE A 229 2.23 16.13 -6.57
N SER A 230 1.09 16.82 -6.53
CA SER A 230 0.71 17.71 -5.43
C SER A 230 -0.54 17.19 -4.70
N VAL A 231 -0.56 17.34 -3.38
CA VAL A 231 -1.79 17.24 -2.58
C VAL A 231 -2.52 18.58 -2.67
N VAL A 232 -3.80 18.60 -3.05
CA VAL A 232 -4.56 19.85 -3.30
C VAL A 232 -5.51 20.25 -2.18
N ASN A 233 -5.78 19.37 -1.23
CA ASN A 233 -6.76 19.56 -0.16
C ASN A 233 -6.13 19.54 1.23
N GLU A 234 -4.98 20.21 1.37
CA GLU A 234 -4.31 20.47 2.65
C GLU A 234 -5.21 21.17 3.69
#